data_AF-A0A2N5W9U7-F1
#
_entry.id   AF-A0A2N5W9U7-F1
#
_cell.length_a   1.000
_cell.length_b   1.000
_cell.length_c   1.000
_cell.angle_alpha   90.00
_cell.angle_beta   90.00
_cell.angle_gamma   90.00
#
_symmetry.space_group_name_H-M   'P 1'
#
loop_
_entity.id
_entity.type
_entity.pdbx_description
1 polymer ?
#
loop_
_entity_poly.entity_id
_entity_poly.type
_entity_poly.pdbx_seq_one_letter_code
_entity_poly.pdbx_strand_id
1 'polypeptide(L)'
;MGVELDIKAIAKQFEDEITKKTADYISTQVKAEAIKASSRAKIIRSRSGKRYRYKNTGQLARNISMARENGKYTVSDGTRANYSDGSYHGMYFLVEKRGENAIKQILKNAKAYTESTRL
;
A
#
# COMPACT_ATOMS: atom_id res chain seq x y z
N MET A 1 4.63 37.72 -30.35
CA MET A 1 4.00 36.39 -30.27
C MET A 1 3.85 36.06 -28.80
N GLY A 2 2.64 36.21 -28.26
CA GLY A 2 2.38 35.80 -26.88
C GLY A 2 2.52 34.30 -26.78
N VAL A 3 3.35 33.82 -25.86
CA VAL A 3 3.36 32.41 -25.48
C VAL A 3 2.01 32.17 -24.81
N GLU A 4 1.05 31.61 -25.54
CA GLU A 4 -0.21 31.18 -24.97
C GLU A 4 0.13 30.06 -23.98
N LEU A 5 0.07 30.39 -22.69
CA LEU A 5 0.24 29.41 -21.63
C LEU A 5 -0.84 28.35 -21.82
N ASP A 6 -0.42 27.12 -22.13
CA ASP A 6 -1.32 25.98 -22.19
C ASP A 6 -1.70 25.58 -20.76
N ILE A 7 -2.67 26.31 -20.21
CA ILE A 7 -3.20 26.13 -18.86
C ILE A 7 -3.69 24.69 -18.66
N LYS A 8 -4.19 24.03 -19.72
CA LYS A 8 -4.65 22.64 -19.65
C LYS A 8 -3.48 21.68 -19.49
N ALA A 9 -2.39 21.87 -20.25
CA ALA A 9 -1.19 21.05 -20.10
C ALA A 9 -0.55 21.23 -18.71
N ILE A 10 -0.50 22.47 -18.21
CA ILE A 10 0.01 22.77 -16.87
C ILE A 10 -0.85 22.13 -15.79
N ALA A 11 -2.18 22.27 -15.85
CA ALA A 11 -3.10 21.65 -14.90
C ALA A 11 -2.95 20.12 -14.87
N LYS A 12 -2.81 19.49 -16.05
CA LYS A 12 -2.59 18.05 -16.17
C LYS A 12 -1.26 17.61 -15.57
N GLN A 13 -0.19 18.39 -15.75
CA GLN A 13 1.11 18.11 -15.14
C GLN A 13 1.02 18.15 -13.61
N PHE A 14 0.35 19.16 -13.04
CA PHE A 14 0.14 19.25 -11.60
C PHE A 14 -0.71 18.08 -11.08
N GLU A 15 -1.79 17.72 -11.77
CA GLU A 15 -2.62 16.57 -11.42
C GLU A 15 -1.82 15.26 -11.42
N ASP A 16 -1.03 15.01 -12.46
CA ASP A 16 -0.16 13.83 -12.57
C ASP A 16 0.87 13.79 -11.42
N GLU A 17 1.45 14.93 -11.05
CA GLU A 17 2.43 15.03 -9.97
C GLU A 17 1.80 14.78 -8.59
N ILE A 18 0.65 15.39 -8.30
CA ILE A 18 -0.10 15.17 -7.06
C ILE A 18 -0.50 13.71 -6.94
N THR A 19 -1.02 13.12 -8.02
CA THR A 19 -1.45 11.73 -8.04
C THR A 19 -0.27 10.80 -7.78
N LYS A 20 0.87 11.05 -8.42
CA LYS A 20 2.10 10.28 -8.20
C LYS A 20 2.57 10.37 -6.75
N LYS A 21 2.71 11.58 -6.20
CA LYS A 21 3.17 11.79 -4.81
C LYS A 21 2.24 11.12 -3.79
N THR A 22 0.94 11.18 -4.02
CA THR A 22 -0.07 10.54 -3.16
C THR A 22 0.05 9.01 -3.23
N ALA A 23 0.20 8.45 -4.44
CA ALA A 23 0.37 7.02 -4.63
C ALA A 23 1.69 6.51 -4.01
N ASP A 24 2.79 7.26 -4.16
CA ASP A 24 4.07 6.97 -3.53
C ASP A 24 3.97 6.96 -2.00
N TYR A 25 3.28 7.96 -1.43
CA TYR A 25 3.01 8.02 0.01
C TYR A 25 2.24 6.79 0.49
N ILE A 26 1.13 6.46 -0.17
CA ILE A 26 0.30 5.30 0.19
C ILE A 26 1.13 4.01 0.11
N SER A 27 1.82 3.78 -1.01
CA SER A 27 2.67 2.61 -1.22
C SER A 27 3.72 2.46 -0.12
N THR A 28 4.38 3.56 0.24
CA THR A 28 5.40 3.58 1.31
C THR A 28 4.82 3.25 2.68
N GLN A 29 3.67 3.84 3.04
CA GLN A 29 3.03 3.57 4.32
C GLN A 29 2.50 2.14 4.41
N VAL A 30 1.92 1.61 3.34
CA VAL A 30 1.43 0.23 3.29
C VAL A 30 2.60 -0.75 3.43
N LYS A 31 3.74 -0.50 2.78
CA LYS A 31 4.98 -1.27 2.98
C LYS A 31 5.44 -1.23 4.43
N ALA A 32 5.48 -0.06 5.05
CA ALA A 32 5.93 0.09 6.43
C ALA A 32 5.06 -0.72 7.40
N GLU A 33 3.74 -0.68 7.23
CA GLU A 33 2.81 -1.48 8.04
C GLU A 33 2.95 -2.98 7.78
N ALA A 34 3.17 -3.40 6.53
CA ALA A 34 3.46 -4.79 6.19
C ALA A 34 4.75 -5.30 6.86
N ILE A 35 5.79 -4.47 6.97
CA ILE A 35 7.03 -4.78 7.70
C ILE A 35 6.76 -4.90 9.21
N LYS A 36 5.97 -3.97 9.79
CA LYS A 36 5.57 -4.06 11.21
C LYS A 36 4.75 -5.31 11.50
N ALA A 37 3.91 -5.72 10.55
CA ALA A 37 3.15 -6.95 10.66
C ALA A 37 4.04 -8.19 10.50
N SER A 38 5.13 -8.11 9.72
CA SER A 38 6.02 -9.24 9.52
C SER A 38 6.83 -9.61 10.76
N SER A 39 7.18 -8.63 11.59
CA SER A 39 7.91 -8.88 12.85
C SER A 39 7.07 -9.56 13.93
N ARG A 40 5.74 -9.64 13.76
CA ARG A 40 4.82 -10.17 14.76
C ARG A 40 4.59 -11.66 14.56
N ALA A 41 4.87 -12.45 15.59
CA ALA A 41 4.50 -13.85 15.63
C ALA A 41 2.97 -13.97 15.82
N LYS A 42 2.27 -14.59 14.87
CA LYS A 42 0.83 -14.88 15.00
C LYS A 42 0.64 -16.19 15.74
N ILE A 43 -0.13 -16.17 16.82
CA ILE A 43 -0.50 -17.37 17.55
C ILE A 43 -1.95 -17.72 17.21
N ILE A 44 -2.15 -18.83 16.52
CA ILE A 44 -3.48 -19.35 16.22
C ILE A 44 -3.76 -20.50 17.20
N ARG A 45 -4.91 -20.45 17.87
CA ARG A 45 -5.37 -21.51 18.74
C ARG A 45 -6.34 -22.38 17.95
N SER A 46 -6.02 -23.66 17.81
CA SER A 46 -6.92 -24.63 17.20
C SER A 46 -8.09 -24.96 18.12
N ARG A 47 -9.14 -25.54 17.54
CA ARG A 47 -10.32 -26.03 18.27
C ARG A 47 -9.97 -27.07 19.34
N SER A 48 -8.85 -27.78 19.19
CA SER A 48 -8.34 -28.75 20.17
C SER A 48 -7.41 -28.13 21.23
N GLY A 49 -7.31 -26.80 21.31
CA GLY A 49 -6.49 -26.08 22.29
C GLY A 49 -5.01 -25.92 21.95
N LYS A 50 -4.50 -26.61 20.91
CA LYS A 50 -3.10 -26.49 20.45
C LYS A 50 -2.83 -25.08 19.91
N ARG A 51 -1.66 -24.53 20.26
CA ARG A 51 -1.19 -23.19 19.83
C ARG A 51 -0.16 -23.34 18.72
N TYR A 52 -0.44 -22.77 17.56
CA TYR A 52 0.48 -22.73 16.43
C TYR A 52 1.03 -21.32 16.28
N ARG A 53 2.36 -21.20 16.25
CA ARG A 53 3.06 -19.92 16.06
C ARG A 53 3.50 -19.82 14.61
N TYR A 54 2.91 -18.89 13.89
CA TYR A 54 3.30 -18.54 12.53
C TYR A 54 4.19 -17.29 12.58
N LYS A 55 5.33 -17.34 11.89
CA LYS A 55 6.10 -16.14 11.59
C LYS A 55 5.69 -15.68 10.20
N ASN A 56 5.32 -14.40 10.08
CA ASN A 56 5.17 -13.80 8.77
C ASN A 56 6.53 -13.74 8.09
N THR A 57 6.57 -14.11 6.80
CA THR A 57 7.81 -14.20 6.01
C THR A 57 8.34 -12.83 5.56
N GLY A 58 7.56 -11.75 5.74
CA GLY A 58 7.90 -10.41 5.24
C GLY A 58 7.75 -10.25 3.73
N GLN A 59 7.26 -11.28 3.03
CA GLN A 59 7.10 -11.27 1.57
C GLN A 59 6.06 -10.24 1.09
N LEU A 60 4.99 -10.00 1.87
CA LEU A 60 4.02 -8.95 1.55
C LEU A 60 4.71 -7.59 1.34
N ALA A 61 5.58 -7.18 2.27
CA ALA A 61 6.29 -5.92 2.17
C ALA A 61 7.19 -5.84 0.92
N ARG A 62 7.80 -6.96 0.52
CA ARG A 62 8.65 -7.05 -0.68
C ARG A 62 7.83 -7.00 -1.96
N ASN A 63 6.63 -7.54 -1.94
CA ASN A 63 5.76 -7.66 -3.10
C ASN A 63 4.85 -6.44 -3.31
N ILE A 64 4.65 -5.62 -2.28
CA ILE A 64 3.95 -4.35 -2.45
C ILE A 64 4.70 -3.51 -3.48
N SER A 65 4.00 -3.11 -4.52
CA SER A 65 4.55 -2.34 -5.63
C SER A 65 3.52 -1.32 -6.11
N MET A 66 4.02 -0.26 -6.73
CA MET A 66 3.20 0.73 -7.40
C MET A 66 3.44 0.59 -8.90
N ALA A 67 2.36 0.48 -9.66
CA ALA A 67 2.39 0.45 -11.12
C ALA A 67 1.52 1.58 -11.66
N ARG A 68 1.88 2.11 -12.85
CA ARG A 68 1.02 3.03 -13.61
C ARG A 68 0.37 2.25 -14.74
N GLU A 69 -0.95 2.15 -14.72
CA GLU A 69 -1.73 1.44 -15.73
C GLU A 69 -2.87 2.34 -16.20
N ASN A 70 -3.01 2.52 -17.52
CA ASN A 70 -4.08 3.32 -18.14
C ASN A 70 -4.23 4.73 -17.53
N GLY A 71 -3.11 5.39 -17.22
CA GLY A 71 -3.09 6.72 -16.62
C GLY A 71 -3.40 6.77 -15.11
N LYS A 72 -3.66 5.62 -14.47
CA LYS A 72 -3.92 5.52 -13.03
C LYS A 72 -2.73 4.87 -12.32
N TYR A 73 -2.52 5.25 -11.06
CA TYR A 73 -1.56 4.57 -10.19
C TYR A 73 -2.29 3.50 -9.38
N THR A 74 -1.80 2.27 -9.46
CA THR A 74 -2.30 1.12 -8.71
C THR A 74 -1.23 0.69 -7.72
N VAL A 75 -1.61 0.52 -6.45
CA VAL A 75 -0.77 -0.11 -5.44
C VAL A 75 -1.24 -1.57 -5.32
N SER A 76 -0.36 -2.51 -5.66
CA SER A 76 -0.63 -3.95 -5.63
C SER A 76 0.22 -4.63 -4.56
N ASP A 77 -0.28 -5.71 -3.98
CA ASP A 77 0.43 -6.62 -3.08
C ASP A 77 1.13 -7.79 -3.80
N GLY A 78 1.18 -7.73 -5.13
CA GLY A 78 1.74 -8.77 -5.99
C GLY A 78 0.78 -9.93 -6.24
N THR A 79 1.19 -10.83 -7.13
CA THR A 79 0.44 -12.03 -7.48
C THR A 79 0.89 -13.22 -6.65
N ARG A 80 0.11 -14.31 -6.65
CA ARG A 80 0.49 -15.57 -5.99
C ARG A 80 1.88 -16.07 -6.39
N ALA A 81 2.30 -15.86 -7.64
CA ALA A 81 3.60 -16.28 -8.14
C ALA A 81 4.78 -15.50 -7.51
N ASN A 82 4.52 -14.32 -6.94
CA ASN A 82 5.54 -13.53 -6.25
C ASN A 82 5.85 -14.05 -4.83
N TYR A 83 5.15 -15.07 -4.33
CA TYR A 83 5.33 -15.64 -3.00
C TYR A 83 6.04 -17.00 -3.09
N SER A 84 7.12 -17.18 -2.32
CA SER A 84 8.11 -18.25 -2.55
C SER A 84 7.61 -19.67 -2.29
N ASP A 85 6.51 -19.81 -1.58
CA ASP A 85 5.90 -21.10 -1.20
C ASP A 85 4.51 -21.28 -1.83
N GLY A 86 4.11 -20.40 -2.75
CA GLY A 86 2.76 -20.38 -3.32
C GLY A 86 1.66 -20.15 -2.29
N SER A 87 2.04 -19.74 -1.06
CA SER A 87 1.15 -19.46 0.05
C SER A 87 0.92 -17.96 0.17
N TYR A 88 -0.34 -17.59 0.42
CA TYR A 88 -0.73 -16.21 0.68
C TYR A 88 -0.46 -15.79 2.13
N HIS A 89 0.51 -16.41 2.82
CA HIS A 89 0.76 -16.16 4.24
C HIS A 89 1.09 -14.69 4.55
N GLY A 90 1.59 -13.92 3.57
CA GLY A 90 1.79 -12.48 3.70
C GLY A 90 0.51 -11.65 3.72
N MET A 91 -0.57 -12.07 3.05
CA MET A 91 -1.80 -11.28 2.86
C MET A 91 -2.68 -11.17 4.10
N TYR A 92 -2.43 -12.00 5.14
CA TYR A 92 -3.26 -11.98 6.35
C TYR A 92 -3.34 -10.60 7.00
N PHE A 93 -2.32 -9.76 6.84
CA PHE A 93 -2.38 -8.38 7.30
C PHE A 93 -3.57 -7.63 6.68
N LEU A 94 -3.72 -7.61 5.35
CA LEU A 94 -4.75 -6.82 4.66
C LEU A 94 -6.18 -7.28 4.97
N VAL A 95 -6.38 -8.56 5.24
CA VAL A 95 -7.70 -9.16 5.56
C VAL A 95 -7.99 -9.24 7.06
N GLU A 96 -7.04 -8.85 7.91
CA GLU A 96 -7.26 -8.76 9.35
C GLU A 96 -7.80 -7.37 9.71
N LYS A 97 -8.69 -7.30 10.71
CA LYS A 97 -9.23 -6.04 11.25
C LYS A 97 -8.14 -4.99 11.57
N ARG A 98 -6.94 -5.44 11.94
CA ARG A 98 -5.79 -4.56 12.18
C ARG A 98 -5.23 -3.95 10.90
N GLY A 99 -5.05 -4.73 9.85
CA GLY A 99 -4.58 -4.17 8.57
C GLY A 99 -5.65 -3.32 7.91
N GLU A 100 -6.93 -3.70 7.99
CA GLU A 100 -8.03 -2.82 7.56
C GLU A 100 -7.98 -1.45 8.27
N ASN A 101 -7.79 -1.44 9.59
CA ASN A 101 -7.65 -0.20 10.35
C ASN A 101 -6.40 0.58 9.95
N ALA A 102 -5.28 -0.10 9.68
CA ALA A 102 -4.06 0.54 9.22
C ALA A 102 -4.27 1.18 7.84
N ILE A 103 -4.90 0.48 6.89
CA ILE A 103 -5.25 1.02 5.56
C ILE A 103 -6.17 2.24 5.71
N LYS A 104 -7.21 2.17 6.54
CA LYS A 104 -8.09 3.33 6.82
C LYS A 104 -7.30 4.53 7.35
N GLN A 105 -6.35 4.29 8.25
CA GLN A 105 -5.51 5.35 8.80
C GLN A 105 -4.56 5.93 7.74
N ILE A 106 -3.99 5.09 6.89
CA ILE A 106 -3.13 5.52 5.77
C ILE A 106 -3.93 6.40 4.81
N LEU A 107 -5.15 6.01 4.45
CA LEU A 107 -6.03 6.80 3.58
C LEU A 107 -6.41 8.14 4.23
N LYS A 108 -6.71 8.14 5.53
CA LYS A 108 -6.97 9.37 6.29
C LYS A 108 -5.75 10.30 6.28
N ASN A 109 -4.56 9.75 6.50
CA ASN A 109 -3.31 10.51 6.49
C ASN A 109 -2.95 10.99 5.09
N ALA A 110 -3.23 10.20 4.05
CA ALA A 110 -3.03 10.60 2.65
C ALA A 110 -3.92 11.78 2.28
N LYS A 111 -5.19 11.78 2.73
CA LYS A 111 -6.08 12.93 2.57
C LYS A 111 -5.51 14.19 3.24
N ALA A 112 -5.07 14.07 4.49
CA ALA A 112 -4.45 15.19 5.20
C ALA A 112 -3.14 15.66 4.53
N TYR A 113 -2.35 14.73 3.97
CA TYR A 113 -1.15 15.03 3.20
C TYR A 113 -1.48 15.80 1.92
N THR A 114 -2.49 15.40 1.16
CA THR A 114 -2.92 16.14 -0.03
C THR A 114 -3.48 17.52 0.33
N GLU A 115 -4.21 17.64 1.44
CA GLU A 115 -4.76 18.92 1.92
C GLU A 115 -3.68 19.86 2.46
N SER A 116 -2.60 19.34 3.04
CA SER A 116 -1.48 20.15 3.55
C SER A 116 -0.46 20.52 2.48
N THR A 117 -0.32 19.70 1.44
CA THR A 117 0.62 19.92 0.34
C THR A 117 0.18 21.07 -0.57
N ARG A 118 -1.00 21.69 -0.34
CA ARG A 118 -1.55 22.90 -1.02
C ARG A 118 -0.60 23.44 -2.09
N LEU A 119 -0.71 22.85 -3.29
CA LEU A 119 -0.30 23.49 -4.52
C LEU A 119 -1.37 24.50 -4.88
#